data_AF-A0A5B7D017-F1
#
_entry.id   AF-A0A5B7D017-F1
#
_cell.length_a   1.000
_cell.length_b   1.000
_cell.length_c   1.000
_cell.angle_alpha   90.00
_cell.angle_beta   90.00
_cell.angle_gamma   90.00
#
_symmetry.space_group_name_H-M   'P 1'
#
loop_
_entity.id
_entity.type
_entity.pdbx_description
1 polymer ?
#
loop_
_entity_poly.entity_id
_entity_poly.type
_entity_poly.pdbx_seq_one_letter_code
_entity_poly.pdbx_strand_id
1 'polypeptide(L)'
;MDKDREFLKSSVVQDIDDIDDDGDDDDDDDGDDYVDDADQNAISHMERTKIEFQLDKIFDKKEMSSKEWEETIKLMSRVNPFVSARTCDAITMKKCLREENYSLATSYMEHLQRQGCEPNLSTLGNYLQLCGRRVDQCGEDRVLELYRKLMRQVKVLDVRLAKNVILSLTATREWRKALDHLFQLRKMVTSLEDVYSAIITAAFRAGEYELGWQYLADLREQNQIPLDSVFLEWVKQCEVAESKADREAMVLTLLRKLESHEMYPSVDVMREITQLFRDGLG
;
A
#
# COMPACT_ATOMS: atom_id res chain seq x y z
N MET A 1 5.80 -19.50 -46.32
CA MET A 1 6.54 -19.64 -45.05
C MET A 1 5.54 -19.27 -43.98
N ASP A 2 4.52 -20.12 -43.75
CA ASP A 2 4.57 -21.34 -42.90
C ASP A 2 5.08 -20.96 -41.50
N LYS A 3 4.42 -21.17 -40.37
CA LYS A 3 3.14 -21.77 -39.94
C LYS A 3 2.98 -21.29 -38.47
N ASP A 4 2.01 -21.78 -37.72
CA ASP A 4 1.85 -21.56 -36.27
C ASP A 4 0.94 -20.38 -35.88
N ARG A 5 -0.32 -20.48 -36.30
CA ARG A 5 -1.44 -19.80 -35.62
C ARG A 5 -2.72 -20.63 -35.68
N GLU A 6 -2.65 -21.84 -35.14
CA GLU A 6 -3.79 -22.71 -34.79
C GLU A 6 -3.42 -23.46 -33.50
N PHE A 7 -4.41 -23.91 -32.72
CA PHE A 7 -4.39 -24.34 -31.30
C PHE A 7 -4.73 -23.17 -30.34
N LEU A 8 -5.90 -23.05 -29.71
CA LEU A 8 -6.96 -24.00 -29.36
C LEU A 8 -8.35 -23.32 -29.41
N LYS A 9 -9.27 -23.88 -30.20
CA LYS A 9 -10.73 -23.84 -29.98
C LYS A 9 -11.23 -25.28 -30.11
N SER A 10 -11.89 -25.80 -29.07
CA SER A 10 -12.85 -26.93 -29.05
C SER A 10 -12.85 -27.50 -27.62
N SER A 11 -13.89 -27.22 -26.83
CA SER A 11 -15.11 -28.04 -26.65
C SER A 11 -14.89 -29.15 -25.61
N VAL A 12 -15.63 -29.12 -24.50
CA VAL A 12 -16.45 -30.25 -24.02
C VAL A 12 -17.57 -29.68 -23.14
N VAL A 13 -18.79 -29.80 -23.64
CA VAL A 13 -20.04 -29.86 -22.86
C VAL A 13 -20.27 -31.34 -22.56
N GLN A 14 -20.51 -31.71 -21.31
CA GLN A 14 -21.19 -32.97 -20.99
C GLN A 14 -22.14 -32.79 -19.79
N ASP A 15 -23.37 -33.20 -20.11
CA ASP A 15 -24.57 -33.44 -19.33
C ASP A 15 -24.35 -34.17 -18.00
N ILE A 16 -25.14 -33.83 -16.99
CA ILE A 16 -25.43 -34.70 -15.84
C ILE A 16 -26.95 -34.70 -15.66
N ASP A 17 -27.51 -35.88 -15.88
CA ASP A 17 -28.91 -36.27 -15.74
C ASP A 17 -29.36 -36.36 -14.27
N ASP A 18 -30.63 -36.02 -14.09
CA ASP A 18 -31.66 -36.52 -13.18
C ASP A 18 -31.31 -37.68 -12.23
N ILE A 19 -31.51 -37.44 -10.93
CA ILE A 19 -31.88 -38.46 -9.93
C ILE A 19 -32.96 -37.87 -9.02
N ASP A 20 -34.20 -38.29 -9.25
CA ASP A 20 -35.27 -38.33 -8.25
C ASP A 20 -35.03 -39.56 -7.34
N ASP A 21 -35.11 -39.39 -6.02
CA ASP A 21 -35.32 -40.50 -5.08
C ASP A 21 -36.23 -40.01 -3.94
N ASP A 22 -37.46 -40.50 -3.98
CA ASP A 22 -38.49 -40.38 -2.96
C ASP A 22 -38.18 -41.32 -1.78
N GLY A 23 -38.57 -40.96 -0.55
CA GLY A 23 -38.77 -41.96 0.49
C GLY A 23 -38.61 -41.49 1.94
N ASP A 24 -39.73 -41.04 2.50
CA ASP A 24 -40.34 -41.46 3.78
C ASP A 24 -39.56 -41.46 5.10
N ASP A 25 -40.20 -40.77 6.05
CA ASP A 25 -40.53 -41.17 7.43
C ASP A 25 -39.43 -41.72 8.36
N ASP A 26 -39.18 -41.03 9.47
CA ASP A 26 -39.69 -41.47 10.78
C ASP A 26 -39.31 -40.48 11.90
N ASP A 27 -40.28 -40.33 12.82
CA ASP A 27 -40.21 -39.66 14.11
C ASP A 27 -39.10 -40.22 15.03
N ASP A 28 -38.55 -39.37 15.90
CA ASP A 28 -38.07 -39.64 17.28
C ASP A 28 -37.25 -38.41 17.71
N ASP A 29 -37.84 -37.45 18.44
CA ASP A 29 -37.83 -37.36 19.90
C ASP A 29 -36.47 -37.71 20.52
N ASP A 30 -35.62 -36.69 20.70
CA ASP A 30 -34.78 -36.60 21.88
C ASP A 30 -34.54 -35.12 22.19
N GLY A 31 -35.20 -34.66 23.25
CA GLY A 31 -34.97 -33.36 23.86
C GLY A 31 -33.58 -33.29 24.46
N ASP A 32 -32.61 -32.84 23.66
CA ASP A 32 -31.38 -32.28 24.16
C ASP A 32 -31.63 -30.80 24.49
N ASP A 33 -31.65 -30.50 25.79
CA ASP A 33 -31.36 -29.18 26.35
C ASP A 33 -29.99 -28.73 25.84
N TYR A 34 -29.95 -28.21 24.60
CA TYR A 34 -28.87 -27.35 24.14
C TYR A 34 -28.95 -26.08 24.97
N VAL A 35 -28.24 -26.11 26.10
CA VAL A 35 -27.86 -24.89 26.81
C VAL A 35 -27.08 -24.06 25.79
N ASP A 36 -27.76 -23.05 25.28
CA ASP A 36 -27.27 -22.05 24.35
C ASP A 36 -26.21 -21.19 25.07
N ASP A 37 -25.04 -21.78 25.30
CA ASP A 37 -23.85 -21.10 25.81
C ASP A 37 -23.21 -20.20 24.72
N ALA A 38 -23.84 -20.08 23.54
CA ALA A 38 -23.36 -19.23 22.45
C ALA A 38 -23.55 -17.73 22.72
N ASP A 39 -24.36 -17.33 23.69
CA ASP A 39 -24.76 -15.93 23.86
C ASP A 39 -23.96 -15.14 24.92
N GLN A 40 -22.97 -15.76 25.58
CA GLN A 40 -22.19 -15.08 26.64
C GLN A 40 -21.03 -14.21 26.12
N ASN A 41 -20.80 -14.14 24.81
CA ASN A 41 -19.66 -13.38 24.25
C ASN A 41 -20.03 -12.44 23.08
N ALA A 42 -21.32 -12.28 22.77
CA ALA A 42 -21.78 -11.33 21.77
C ALA A 42 -21.76 -9.92 22.36
N ILE A 43 -20.66 -9.18 22.15
CA ILE A 43 -20.64 -7.73 22.41
C ILE A 43 -21.76 -7.11 21.57
N SER A 44 -22.64 -6.34 22.22
CA SER A 44 -23.73 -5.67 21.51
C SER A 44 -23.19 -4.76 20.41
N HIS A 45 -23.89 -4.64 19.29
CA HIS A 45 -23.47 -3.77 18.19
C HIS A 45 -23.14 -2.33 18.67
N MET A 46 -23.91 -1.83 19.63
CA MET A 46 -23.69 -0.51 20.25
C MET A 46 -22.36 -0.42 21.02
N GLU A 47 -22.00 -1.45 21.77
CA GLU A 47 -20.71 -1.50 22.47
C GLU A 47 -19.54 -1.63 21.49
N ARG A 48 -19.72 -2.39 20.40
CA ARG A 48 -18.71 -2.51 19.34
C ARG A 48 -18.41 -1.15 18.71
N THR A 49 -19.44 -0.41 18.30
CA THR A 49 -19.28 0.95 17.74
C THR A 49 -18.61 1.90 18.74
N LYS A 50 -18.95 1.79 20.04
CA LYS A 50 -18.33 2.60 21.09
C LYS A 50 -16.84 2.30 21.23
N ILE A 51 -16.44 1.03 21.15
CA ILE A 51 -15.04 0.63 21.22
C ILE A 51 -14.28 1.09 19.96
N GLU A 52 -14.86 0.93 18.77
CA GLU A 52 -14.26 1.41 17.52
C GLU A 52 -13.99 2.92 17.57
N PHE A 53 -14.94 3.71 18.07
CA PHE A 53 -14.77 5.14 18.28
C PHE A 53 -13.68 5.47 19.32
N GLN A 54 -13.54 4.66 20.38
CA GLN A 54 -12.45 4.81 21.34
C GLN A 54 -11.09 4.50 20.71
N LEU A 55 -11.01 3.45 19.89
CA LEU A 55 -9.79 3.09 19.17
C LEU A 55 -9.37 4.22 18.22
N ASP A 56 -10.30 4.80 17.45
CA ASP A 56 -9.97 5.93 16.58
C ASP A 56 -9.36 7.11 17.36
N LYS A 57 -9.94 7.49 18.51
CA LYS A 57 -9.37 8.52 19.39
C LYS A 57 -7.99 8.16 19.94
N ILE A 58 -7.73 6.88 20.19
CA ILE A 58 -6.42 6.41 20.64
C ILE A 58 -5.40 6.59 19.51
N PHE A 59 -5.77 6.29 18.26
CA PHE A 59 -4.90 6.43 17.10
C PHE A 59 -4.62 7.89 16.67
N ASP A 60 -5.40 8.85 17.18
CA ASP A 60 -5.11 10.28 17.06
C ASP A 60 -3.97 10.75 17.97
N LYS A 61 -3.54 9.92 18.94
CA LYS A 61 -2.40 10.25 19.81
C LYS A 61 -1.10 10.29 19.01
N LYS A 62 -0.18 11.16 19.43
CA LYS A 62 1.17 11.23 18.86
C LYS A 62 2.02 10.00 19.20
N GLU A 63 1.94 9.53 20.45
CA GLU A 63 2.71 8.40 20.96
C GLU A 63 1.97 7.74 22.11
N MET A 64 2.36 6.49 22.43
CA MET A 64 1.78 5.72 23.52
C MET A 64 2.86 4.95 24.27
N SER A 65 2.69 4.87 25.58
CA SER A 65 3.50 4.03 26.46
C SER A 65 3.18 2.53 26.26
N SER A 66 4.07 1.65 26.70
CA SER A 66 3.85 0.21 26.60
C SER A 66 2.61 -0.26 27.37
N LYS A 67 2.26 0.40 28.49
CA LYS A 67 1.03 0.09 29.23
C LYS A 67 -0.23 0.48 28.45
N GLU A 68 -0.22 1.64 27.80
CA GLU A 68 -1.34 2.07 26.95
C GLU A 68 -1.52 1.14 25.74
N TRP A 69 -0.42 0.62 25.19
CA TRP A 69 -0.48 -0.38 24.12
C TRP A 69 -1.10 -1.70 24.60
N GLU A 70 -0.75 -2.19 25.78
CA GLU A 70 -1.38 -3.37 26.37
C GLU A 70 -2.89 -3.20 26.57
N GLU A 71 -3.31 -2.02 27.07
CA GLU A 71 -4.73 -1.68 27.24
C GLU A 71 -5.45 -1.62 25.89
N THR A 72 -4.80 -1.05 24.86
CA THR A 72 -5.35 -0.95 23.51
C THR A 72 -5.48 -2.31 22.83
N ILE A 73 -4.48 -3.18 22.99
CA ILE A 73 -4.54 -4.56 22.46
C ILE A 73 -5.68 -5.34 23.14
N LYS A 74 -5.84 -5.22 24.46
CA LYS A 74 -6.98 -5.81 25.19
C LYS A 74 -8.31 -5.28 24.65
N LEU A 75 -8.40 -3.99 24.36
CA LEU A 75 -9.60 -3.37 23.81
C LEU A 75 -9.91 -3.90 22.40
N MET A 76 -8.90 -4.04 21.53
CA MET A 76 -9.06 -4.62 20.19
C MET A 76 -9.50 -6.08 20.24
N SER A 77 -8.94 -6.88 21.14
CA SER A 77 -9.34 -8.28 21.32
C SER A 77 -10.77 -8.44 21.81
N ARG A 78 -11.35 -7.43 22.48
CA ARG A 78 -12.79 -7.44 22.81
C ARG A 78 -13.64 -7.26 21.56
N VAL A 79 -13.30 -6.32 20.67
CA VAL A 79 -14.04 -6.06 19.42
C VAL A 79 -14.11 -7.31 18.53
N ASN A 80 -13.03 -8.07 18.50
CA ASN A 80 -12.98 -9.31 17.74
C ASN A 80 -12.16 -10.37 18.49
N PRO A 81 -12.82 -11.23 19.28
CA PRO A 81 -12.17 -12.28 20.07
C PRO A 81 -11.37 -13.28 19.22
N PHE A 82 -11.67 -13.39 17.92
CA PHE A 82 -10.99 -14.29 17.00
C PHE A 82 -9.68 -13.71 16.44
N VAL A 83 -9.38 -12.45 16.72
CA VAL A 83 -8.13 -11.79 16.28
C VAL A 83 -7.00 -12.15 17.23
N SER A 84 -6.05 -12.93 16.73
CA SER A 84 -4.80 -13.22 17.46
C SER A 84 -4.01 -11.94 17.75
N ALA A 85 -3.17 -11.96 18.80
CA ALA A 85 -2.28 -10.83 19.09
C ALA A 85 -1.42 -10.42 17.88
N ARG A 86 -0.95 -11.38 17.07
CA ARG A 86 -0.22 -11.11 15.83
C ARG A 86 -1.05 -10.37 14.80
N THR A 87 -2.35 -10.69 14.73
CA THR A 87 -3.28 -10.00 13.84
C THR A 87 -3.52 -8.57 14.33
N CYS A 88 -3.62 -8.35 15.65
CA CYS A 88 -3.64 -7.01 16.24
C CYS A 88 -2.41 -6.19 15.83
N ASP A 89 -1.21 -6.77 15.84
CA ASP A 89 0.01 -6.05 15.44
C ASP A 89 -0.07 -5.50 14.01
N ALA A 90 -0.54 -6.33 13.08
CA ALA A 90 -0.68 -5.95 11.68
C ALA A 90 -1.76 -4.87 11.49
N ILE A 91 -2.87 -4.97 12.24
CA ILE A 91 -3.97 -4.00 12.22
C ILE A 91 -3.51 -2.64 12.77
N THR A 92 -2.86 -2.63 13.95
CA THR A 92 -2.30 -1.43 14.57
C THR A 92 -1.37 -0.71 13.61
N MET A 93 -0.40 -1.43 13.04
CA MET A 93 0.55 -0.82 12.13
C MET A 93 -0.09 -0.34 10.82
N LYS A 94 -1.09 -1.07 10.30
CA LYS A 94 -1.85 -0.64 9.12
C LYS A 94 -2.62 0.66 9.37
N LYS A 95 -3.20 0.82 10.57
CA LYS A 95 -3.87 2.06 10.98
C LYS A 95 -2.85 3.20 11.07
N CYS A 96 -1.72 3.01 11.75
CA CYS A 96 -0.67 4.04 11.81
C CYS A 96 -0.14 4.45 10.43
N LEU A 97 0.00 3.49 9.50
CA LEU A 97 0.38 3.77 8.11
C LEU A 97 -0.66 4.63 7.39
N ARG A 98 -1.96 4.33 7.55
CA ARG A 98 -3.03 5.08 6.89
C ARG A 98 -3.12 6.53 7.38
N GLU A 99 -2.97 6.74 8.69
CA GLU A 99 -2.97 8.07 9.29
C GLU A 99 -1.59 8.76 9.20
N GLU A 100 -0.60 8.10 8.56
CA GLU A 100 0.79 8.53 8.44
C GLU A 100 1.46 8.95 9.76
N ASN A 101 1.06 8.32 10.86
CA ASN A 101 1.50 8.65 12.21
C ASN A 101 2.78 7.87 12.57
N TYR A 102 3.92 8.41 12.11
CA TYR A 102 5.23 7.80 12.32
C TYR A 102 5.64 7.69 13.79
N SER A 103 5.35 8.70 14.61
CA SER A 103 5.67 8.69 16.04
C SER A 103 4.92 7.57 16.77
N LEU A 104 3.62 7.41 16.50
CA LEU A 104 2.81 6.36 17.12
C LEU A 104 3.28 4.97 16.67
N ALA A 105 3.52 4.78 15.38
CA ALA A 105 4.06 3.53 14.84
C ALA A 105 5.40 3.14 15.47
N THR A 106 6.29 4.11 15.67
CA THR A 106 7.60 3.89 16.30
C THR A 106 7.44 3.48 17.76
N SER A 107 6.58 4.17 18.51
CA SER A 107 6.28 3.77 19.90
C SER A 107 5.73 2.35 20.01
N TYR A 108 4.98 1.89 18.99
CA TYR A 108 4.47 0.53 18.92
C TYR A 108 5.57 -0.49 18.62
N MET A 109 6.46 -0.21 17.68
CA MET A 109 7.61 -1.08 17.38
C MET A 109 8.53 -1.24 18.60
N GLU A 110 8.75 -0.16 19.35
CA GLU A 110 9.47 -0.21 20.63
C GLU A 110 8.73 -1.06 21.68
N HIS A 111 7.41 -0.96 21.76
CA HIS A 111 6.61 -1.80 22.64
C HIS A 111 6.80 -3.30 22.31
N LEU A 112 6.70 -3.68 21.03
CA LEU A 112 6.95 -5.06 20.60
C LEU A 112 8.37 -5.52 20.98
N GLN A 113 9.37 -4.65 20.77
CA GLN A 113 10.76 -4.94 21.14
C GLN A 113 10.93 -5.14 22.66
N ARG A 114 10.31 -4.30 23.50
CA ARG A 114 10.37 -4.43 24.98
C ARG A 114 9.72 -5.72 25.47
N GLN A 115 8.69 -6.20 24.78
CA GLN A 115 8.03 -7.49 25.06
C GLN A 115 8.84 -8.70 24.54
N GLY A 116 9.97 -8.47 23.86
CA GLY A 116 10.74 -9.53 23.22
C GLY A 116 10.02 -10.17 22.02
N CYS A 117 9.01 -9.49 21.47
CA CYS A 117 8.21 -9.97 20.36
C CYS A 117 8.80 -9.47 19.04
N GLU A 118 9.15 -10.41 18.14
CA GLU A 118 9.51 -10.05 16.77
C GLU A 118 8.26 -9.68 15.96
N PRO A 119 8.23 -8.51 15.30
CA PRO A 119 7.12 -8.13 14.43
C PRO A 119 6.94 -9.14 13.31
N ASN A 120 5.69 -9.52 13.04
CA ASN A 120 5.39 -10.36 11.87
C ASN A 120 5.61 -9.59 10.56
N LEU A 121 5.64 -10.32 9.44
CA LEU A 121 5.91 -9.77 8.11
C LEU A 121 4.93 -8.64 7.70
N SER A 122 3.66 -8.76 8.07
CA SER A 122 2.67 -7.74 7.74
C SER A 122 2.92 -6.46 8.54
N THR A 123 3.24 -6.58 9.84
CA THR A 123 3.61 -5.46 10.70
C THR A 123 4.88 -4.80 10.18
N LEU A 124 5.94 -5.58 9.92
CA LEU A 124 7.22 -5.08 9.43
C LEU A 124 7.08 -4.41 8.06
N GLY A 125 6.32 -5.01 7.14
CA GLY A 125 6.05 -4.45 5.82
C GLY A 125 5.27 -3.14 5.87
N ASN A 126 4.26 -3.02 6.73
CA ASN A 126 3.52 -1.76 6.89
C ASN A 126 4.39 -0.67 7.52
N TYR A 127 5.21 -1.02 8.51
CA TYR A 127 6.15 -0.06 9.13
C TYR A 127 7.23 0.40 8.15
N LEU A 128 7.77 -0.52 7.33
CA LEU A 128 8.71 -0.20 6.25
C LEU A 128 8.10 0.80 5.27
N GLN A 129 6.85 0.59 4.85
CA GLN A 129 6.13 1.53 3.97
C GLN A 129 5.98 2.91 4.60
N LEU A 130 5.58 2.96 5.87
CA LEU A 130 5.43 4.22 6.60
C LEU A 130 6.76 4.97 6.72
N CYS A 131 7.84 4.26 7.05
CA CYS A 131 9.20 4.82 7.06
C CYS A 131 9.62 5.38 5.70
N GLY A 132 9.21 4.74 4.60
CA GLY A 132 9.41 5.26 3.25
C GLY A 132 8.66 6.57 2.98
N ARG A 133 7.38 6.63 3.38
CA ARG A 133 6.57 7.87 3.25
C ARG A 133 7.09 9.01 4.11
N ARG A 134 7.67 8.69 5.26
CA ARG A 134 8.21 9.63 6.25
C ARG A 134 9.72 9.48 6.37
N VAL A 135 10.41 9.41 5.21
CA VAL A 135 11.87 9.22 5.17
C VAL A 135 12.62 10.38 5.82
N ASP A 136 12.03 11.57 5.83
CA ASP A 136 12.49 12.75 6.57
C ASP A 136 12.57 12.52 8.08
N GLN A 137 11.70 11.66 8.63
CA GLN A 137 11.63 11.36 10.07
C GLN A 137 12.30 10.03 10.42
N CYS A 138 12.13 9.01 9.57
CA CYS A 138 12.68 7.68 9.81
C CYS A 138 14.17 7.59 9.45
N GLY A 139 14.62 8.40 8.50
CA GLY A 139 15.96 8.33 7.95
C GLY A 139 16.12 7.20 6.93
N GLU A 140 16.84 7.48 5.86
CA GLU A 140 17.02 6.55 4.75
C GLU A 140 17.68 5.23 5.17
N ASP A 141 18.74 5.30 5.98
CA ASP A 141 19.48 4.11 6.40
C ASP A 141 18.59 3.14 7.20
N ARG A 142 17.61 3.65 7.95
CA ARG A 142 16.62 2.85 8.67
C ARG A 142 15.65 2.15 7.72
N VAL A 143 15.20 2.82 6.66
CA VAL A 143 14.39 2.20 5.60
C VAL A 143 15.14 1.02 4.98
N LEU A 144 16.42 1.23 4.65
CA LEU A 144 17.27 0.19 4.05
C LEU A 144 17.56 -0.96 5.02
N GLU A 145 17.73 -0.68 6.31
CA GLU A 145 17.87 -1.71 7.35
C GLU A 145 16.61 -2.58 7.46
N LEU A 146 15.43 -1.96 7.55
CA LEU A 146 14.15 -2.66 7.62
C LEU A 146 13.90 -3.50 6.37
N TYR A 147 14.22 -2.96 5.19
CA TYR A 147 14.17 -3.70 3.93
C TYR A 147 15.05 -4.96 3.98
N ARG A 148 16.32 -4.84 4.38
CA ARG A 148 17.23 -5.99 4.50
C ARG A 148 16.73 -7.00 5.56
N LYS A 149 16.18 -6.53 6.69
CA LYS A 149 15.57 -7.40 7.71
C LYS A 149 14.41 -8.19 7.12
N LEU A 150 13.51 -7.53 6.40
CA LEU A 150 12.36 -8.16 5.74
C LEU A 150 12.80 -9.20 4.71
N MET A 151 13.75 -8.86 3.84
CA MET A 151 14.22 -9.78 2.79
C MET A 151 14.96 -11.01 3.32
N ARG A 152 15.51 -10.97 4.55
CA ARG A 152 16.08 -12.16 5.21
C ARG A 152 14.99 -13.11 5.73
N GLN A 153 13.79 -12.61 6.02
CA GLN A 153 12.69 -13.39 6.56
C GLN A 153 11.78 -13.97 5.47
N VAL A 154 11.81 -13.40 4.26
CA VAL A 154 10.87 -13.72 3.19
C VAL A 154 11.57 -14.41 2.02
N LYS A 155 11.04 -15.57 1.61
CA LYS A 155 11.48 -16.27 0.39
C LYS A 155 10.79 -15.75 -0.87
N VAL A 156 9.49 -15.44 -0.77
CA VAL A 156 8.65 -14.96 -1.86
C VAL A 156 7.77 -13.84 -1.34
N LEU A 157 7.81 -12.68 -1.99
CA LEU A 157 6.99 -11.54 -1.64
C LEU A 157 5.58 -11.75 -2.18
N ASP A 158 4.57 -11.65 -1.31
CA ASP A 158 3.20 -11.49 -1.77
C ASP A 158 3.01 -10.10 -2.41
N VAL A 159 1.92 -9.92 -3.15
CA VAL A 159 1.59 -8.67 -3.85
C VAL A 159 1.66 -7.45 -2.93
N ARG A 160 1.05 -7.52 -1.75
CA ARG A 160 0.98 -6.37 -0.83
C ARG A 160 2.36 -6.05 -0.27
N LEU A 161 3.11 -7.07 0.13
CA LEU A 161 4.45 -6.87 0.68
C LEU A 161 5.41 -6.34 -0.38
N ALA A 162 5.32 -6.81 -1.63
CA ALA A 162 6.07 -6.29 -2.76
C ALA A 162 5.77 -4.81 -3.01
N LYS A 163 4.49 -4.40 -2.99
CA LYS A 163 4.09 -2.98 -3.08
C LYS A 163 4.74 -2.15 -1.97
N ASN A 164 4.65 -2.61 -0.72
CA ASN A 164 5.25 -1.90 0.41
C ASN A 164 6.76 -1.72 0.24
N VAL A 165 7.47 -2.79 -0.18
CA VAL A 165 8.91 -2.75 -0.47
C VAL A 165 9.25 -1.73 -1.55
N ILE A 166 8.53 -1.76 -2.67
CA ILE A 166 8.76 -0.83 -3.78
C ILE A 166 8.57 0.61 -3.32
N LEU A 167 7.42 0.91 -2.71
CA LEU A 167 7.07 2.26 -2.26
C LEU A 167 8.06 2.80 -1.22
N SER A 168 8.64 1.93 -0.39
CA SER A 168 9.70 2.33 0.55
C SER A 168 11.03 2.61 -0.14
N LEU A 169 11.46 1.72 -1.05
CA LEU A 169 12.73 1.86 -1.74
C LEU A 169 12.78 3.11 -2.61
N THR A 170 11.66 3.53 -3.22
CA THR A 170 11.55 4.76 -4.02
C THR A 170 11.84 6.05 -3.24
N ALA A 171 11.85 5.99 -1.91
CA ALA A 171 12.25 7.11 -1.05
C ALA A 171 13.75 7.12 -0.71
N THR A 172 14.56 6.20 -1.25
CA THR A 172 15.97 6.00 -0.88
C THR A 172 16.93 6.13 -2.07
N ARG A 173 18.23 6.19 -1.81
CA ARG A 173 19.28 6.14 -2.84
C ARG A 173 19.35 4.80 -3.56
N GLU A 174 18.82 3.73 -2.96
CA GLU A 174 18.74 2.40 -3.57
C GLU A 174 17.43 2.18 -4.35
N TRP A 175 16.73 3.26 -4.76
CA TRP A 175 15.42 3.17 -5.42
C TRP A 175 15.39 2.26 -6.65
N ARG A 176 16.51 2.11 -7.38
CA ARG A 176 16.58 1.20 -8.54
C ARG A 176 16.29 -0.26 -8.19
N LYS A 177 16.50 -0.69 -6.94
CA LYS A 177 16.09 -2.02 -6.48
C LYS A 177 14.56 -2.21 -6.51
N ALA A 178 13.79 -1.13 -6.49
CA ALA A 178 12.35 -1.20 -6.68
C ALA A 178 11.97 -1.68 -8.08
N LEU A 179 12.81 -1.46 -9.10
CA LEU A 179 12.56 -1.92 -10.47
C LEU A 179 12.60 -3.45 -10.57
N ASP A 180 13.51 -4.10 -9.84
CA ASP A 180 13.60 -5.56 -9.76
C ASP A 180 12.30 -6.17 -9.20
N HIS A 181 11.76 -5.53 -8.15
CA HIS A 181 10.50 -5.93 -7.53
C HIS A 181 9.29 -5.62 -8.44
N LEU A 182 9.30 -4.48 -9.14
CA LEU A 182 8.27 -4.11 -10.11
C LEU A 182 8.15 -5.16 -11.22
N PHE A 183 9.28 -5.65 -11.75
CA PHE A 183 9.28 -6.66 -12.82
C PHE A 183 8.55 -7.94 -12.41
N GLN A 184 8.69 -8.36 -11.15
CA GLN A 184 7.96 -9.51 -10.60
C GLN A 184 6.48 -9.17 -10.38
N LEU A 185 6.21 -7.99 -9.82
CA LEU A 185 4.86 -7.54 -9.47
C LEU A 185 3.94 -7.36 -10.69
N ARG A 186 4.48 -6.86 -11.81
CA ARG A 186 3.75 -6.72 -13.09
C ARG A 186 3.16 -8.04 -13.61
N LYS A 187 3.70 -9.19 -13.19
CA LYS A 187 3.18 -10.52 -13.58
C LYS A 187 1.99 -10.98 -12.74
N MET A 188 1.77 -10.33 -11.59
CA MET A 188 0.78 -10.75 -10.59
C MET A 188 -0.43 -9.83 -10.54
N VAL A 189 -0.30 -8.57 -10.95
CA VAL A 189 -1.32 -7.54 -10.78
C VAL A 189 -1.40 -6.64 -12.01
N THR A 190 -2.62 -6.22 -12.35
CA THR A 190 -2.90 -5.35 -13.50
C THR A 190 -2.85 -3.86 -13.15
N SER A 191 -3.29 -3.45 -11.96
CA SER A 191 -3.28 -2.05 -11.51
C SER A 191 -2.14 -1.75 -10.54
N LEU A 192 -1.24 -0.85 -10.94
CA LEU A 192 -0.03 -0.49 -10.20
C LEU A 192 0.22 1.03 -10.22
N GLU A 193 -0.83 1.83 -10.36
CA GLU A 193 -0.78 3.29 -10.44
C GLU A 193 0.11 3.92 -9.35
N ASP A 194 -0.06 3.53 -8.08
CA ASP A 194 0.71 4.03 -6.95
C ASP A 194 2.19 3.65 -7.05
N VAL A 195 2.47 2.42 -7.45
CA VAL A 195 3.83 1.88 -7.61
C VAL A 195 4.58 2.56 -8.75
N TYR A 196 3.96 2.68 -9.93
CA TYR A 196 4.56 3.38 -11.06
C TYR A 196 4.77 4.86 -10.74
N SER A 197 3.77 5.52 -10.15
CA SER A 197 3.89 6.93 -9.76
C SER A 197 5.08 7.15 -8.82
N ALA A 198 5.30 6.25 -7.85
CA ALA A 198 6.45 6.31 -6.96
C ALA A 198 7.79 6.09 -7.68
N ILE A 199 7.84 5.16 -8.64
CA ILE A 199 9.05 4.91 -9.45
C ILE A 199 9.38 6.09 -10.36
N ILE A 200 8.38 6.64 -11.06
CA ILE A 200 8.55 7.82 -11.93
C ILE A 200 9.04 9.00 -11.10
N THR A 201 8.43 9.22 -9.94
CA THR A 201 8.85 10.25 -8.97
C THR A 201 10.31 10.04 -8.55
N ALA A 202 10.72 8.82 -8.21
CA ALA A 202 12.10 8.52 -7.83
C ALA A 202 13.09 8.75 -9.00
N ALA A 203 12.72 8.37 -10.22
CA ALA A 203 13.53 8.59 -11.41
C ALA A 203 13.74 10.10 -11.67
N PHE A 204 12.68 10.90 -11.60
CA PHE A 204 12.78 12.35 -11.73
C PHE A 204 13.65 12.98 -10.64
N ARG A 205 13.47 12.57 -9.39
CA ARG A 205 14.32 13.04 -8.28
C ARG A 205 15.80 12.70 -8.48
N ALA A 206 16.09 11.57 -9.11
CA ALA A 206 17.44 11.11 -9.41
C ALA A 206 18.04 11.73 -10.69
N GLY A 207 17.30 12.59 -11.39
CA GLY A 207 17.72 13.15 -12.68
C GLY A 207 17.65 12.17 -13.86
N GLU A 208 17.05 10.99 -13.68
CA GLU A 208 16.87 9.98 -14.74
C GLU A 208 15.57 10.23 -15.51
N TYR A 209 15.49 11.40 -16.16
CA TYR A 209 14.25 11.91 -16.75
C TYR A 209 13.69 11.02 -17.86
N GLU A 210 14.54 10.50 -18.75
CA GLU A 210 14.13 9.62 -19.85
C GLU A 210 13.45 8.36 -19.32
N LEU A 211 14.00 7.76 -18.26
CA LEU A 211 13.45 6.57 -17.63
C LEU A 211 12.11 6.89 -16.95
N GLY A 212 12.01 8.03 -16.26
CA GLY A 212 10.75 8.50 -15.69
C GLY A 212 9.67 8.69 -16.76
N TRP A 213 10.00 9.30 -17.90
CA TRP A 213 9.07 9.46 -19.02
C TRP A 213 8.69 8.14 -19.68
N GLN A 214 9.62 7.19 -19.77
CA GLN A 214 9.33 5.84 -20.27
C GLN A 214 8.30 5.13 -19.37
N TYR A 215 8.51 5.12 -18.05
CA TYR A 215 7.56 4.50 -17.13
C TYR A 215 6.20 5.22 -17.08
N LEU A 216 6.18 6.54 -17.31
CA LEU A 216 4.94 7.28 -17.45
C LEU A 216 4.19 6.87 -18.72
N ALA A 217 4.89 6.69 -19.85
CA ALA A 217 4.29 6.17 -21.07
C ALA A 217 3.74 4.74 -20.88
N ASP A 218 4.53 3.82 -20.28
CA ASP A 218 4.10 2.46 -19.93
C ASP A 218 2.78 2.47 -19.11
N LEU A 219 2.68 3.38 -18.13
CA LEU A 219 1.51 3.53 -17.28
C LEU A 219 0.29 4.00 -18.07
N ARG A 220 0.48 4.93 -19.03
CA ARG A 220 -0.60 5.42 -19.90
C ARG A 220 -1.06 4.38 -20.92
N GLU A 221 -0.15 3.58 -21.46
CA GLU A 221 -0.49 2.44 -22.34
C GLU A 221 -1.39 1.41 -21.63
N GLN A 222 -1.29 1.33 -20.30
CA GLN A 222 -2.16 0.50 -19.45
C GLN A 222 -3.46 1.19 -19.03
N ASN A 223 -3.80 2.34 -19.63
CA ASN A 223 -4.96 3.19 -19.29
C ASN A 223 -5.01 3.60 -17.81
N GLN A 224 -3.86 3.69 -17.14
CA GLN A 224 -3.74 4.19 -15.77
C GLN A 224 -3.37 5.68 -15.78
N ILE A 225 -3.65 6.37 -14.69
CA ILE A 225 -3.38 7.81 -14.54
C ILE A 225 -2.25 7.95 -13.52
N PRO A 226 -1.22 8.78 -13.75
CA PRO A 226 -0.19 9.01 -12.75
C PRO A 226 -0.75 9.86 -11.60
N LEU A 227 -0.29 9.59 -10.38
CA LEU A 227 -0.61 10.42 -9.22
C LEU A 227 0.06 11.79 -9.30
N ASP A 228 -0.55 12.78 -8.65
CA ASP A 228 -0.06 14.17 -8.58
C ASP A 228 1.40 14.29 -8.14
N SER A 229 1.88 13.35 -7.32
CA SER A 229 3.26 13.29 -6.86
C SER A 229 4.29 13.34 -7.99
N VAL A 230 3.96 12.72 -9.14
CA VAL A 230 4.83 12.69 -10.33
C VAL A 230 5.05 14.09 -10.87
N PHE A 231 3.97 14.84 -11.03
CA PHE A 231 4.00 16.19 -11.57
C PHE A 231 4.61 17.17 -10.57
N LEU A 232 4.27 17.06 -9.29
CA LEU A 232 4.85 17.89 -8.24
C LEU A 232 6.37 17.69 -8.13
N GLU A 233 6.87 16.47 -8.28
CA GLU A 233 8.30 16.22 -8.32
C GLU A 233 8.95 16.84 -9.55
N TRP A 234 8.34 16.74 -10.74
CA TRP A 234 8.87 17.43 -11.92
C TRP A 234 8.92 18.95 -11.73
N VAL A 235 7.89 19.55 -11.12
CA VAL A 235 7.87 20.99 -10.78
C VAL A 235 9.06 21.34 -9.87
N LYS A 236 9.33 20.55 -8.83
CA LYS A 236 10.52 20.74 -7.98
C LYS A 236 11.83 20.66 -8.75
N GLN A 237 11.94 19.74 -9.71
CA GLN A 237 13.13 19.64 -10.57
C GLN A 237 13.32 20.90 -11.43
N CYS A 238 12.23 21.50 -11.93
CA CYS A 238 12.29 22.78 -12.64
C CYS A 238 12.76 23.94 -11.74
N GLU A 239 12.39 23.96 -10.45
CA GLU A 239 12.82 25.02 -9.51
C GLU A 239 14.32 25.02 -9.28
N VAL A 240 14.95 23.85 -9.22
CA VAL A 240 16.39 23.67 -9.01
C VAL A 240 17.21 23.69 -10.31
N ALA A 241 16.59 23.92 -11.46
CA ALA A 241 17.28 24.00 -12.75
C ALA A 241 18.39 25.07 -12.74
N GLU A 242 19.52 24.76 -13.40
CA GLU A 242 20.73 25.58 -13.36
C GLU A 242 20.55 26.97 -13.99
N SER A 243 19.67 27.07 -15.00
CA SER A 243 19.40 28.31 -15.70
C SER A 243 17.91 28.53 -15.97
N LYS A 244 17.54 29.78 -16.24
CA LYS A 244 16.18 30.14 -16.69
C LYS A 244 15.80 29.40 -17.99
N ALA A 245 16.74 29.25 -18.92
CA ALA A 245 16.50 28.55 -20.18
C ALA A 245 16.24 27.05 -19.96
N ASP A 246 16.98 26.41 -19.05
CA ASP A 246 16.74 25.00 -18.71
C ASP A 246 15.38 24.81 -18.03
N ARG A 247 15.04 25.71 -17.10
CA ARG A 247 13.71 25.75 -16.48
C ARG A 247 12.59 25.87 -17.52
N GLU A 248 12.72 26.80 -18.46
CA GLU A 248 11.78 26.95 -19.60
C GLU A 248 11.63 25.65 -20.39
N ALA A 249 12.75 25.02 -20.76
CA ALA A 249 12.77 23.79 -21.52
C ALA A 249 12.11 22.62 -20.76
N MET A 250 12.36 22.50 -19.45
CA MET A 250 11.75 21.47 -18.61
C MET A 250 10.24 21.66 -18.45
N VAL A 251 9.78 22.90 -18.28
CA VAL A 251 8.35 23.22 -18.20
C VAL A 251 7.65 22.95 -19.52
N LEU A 252 8.23 23.37 -20.65
CA LEU A 252 7.70 23.07 -21.98
C LEU A 252 7.65 21.55 -22.25
N THR A 253 8.64 20.81 -21.75
CA THR A 253 8.63 19.34 -21.82
C THR A 253 7.44 18.75 -21.07
N LEU A 254 7.18 19.20 -19.85
CA LEU A 254 6.00 18.78 -19.08
C LEU A 254 4.71 19.08 -19.85
N LEU A 255 4.52 20.32 -20.33
CA LEU A 255 3.29 20.70 -21.03
C LEU A 255 3.05 19.87 -22.29
N ARG A 256 4.10 19.63 -23.10
CA ARG A 256 4.02 18.74 -24.27
C ARG A 256 3.67 17.30 -23.89
N LYS A 257 4.21 16.81 -22.77
CA LYS A 257 3.91 15.45 -22.27
C LYS A 257 2.47 15.35 -21.76
N LEU A 258 1.96 16.36 -21.07
CA LEU A 258 0.57 16.45 -20.65
C LEU A 258 -0.38 16.44 -21.86
N GLU A 259 -0.09 17.25 -22.86
CA GLU A 259 -0.87 17.33 -24.10
C GLU A 259 -0.85 15.99 -24.87
N SER A 260 0.34 15.45 -25.14
CA SER A 260 0.50 14.24 -25.95
C SER A 260 -0.11 12.97 -25.36
N HIS A 261 -0.28 12.91 -24.03
CA HIS A 261 -0.84 11.73 -23.34
C HIS A 261 -2.22 12.01 -22.74
N GLU A 262 -2.82 13.16 -23.07
CA GLU A 262 -4.11 13.64 -22.57
C GLU A 262 -4.20 13.50 -21.03
N MET A 263 -3.17 13.99 -20.35
CA MET A 263 -3.08 13.94 -18.89
C MET A 263 -3.54 15.27 -18.29
N TYR A 264 -4.38 15.17 -17.26
CA TYR A 264 -4.96 16.31 -16.56
C TYR A 264 -4.62 16.21 -15.08
N PRO A 265 -3.52 16.84 -14.62
CA PRO A 265 -3.20 16.92 -13.19
C PRO A 265 -4.29 17.64 -12.41
N SER A 266 -4.29 17.47 -11.08
CA SER A 266 -5.24 18.20 -10.24
C SER A 266 -5.05 19.73 -10.31
N VAL A 267 -6.07 20.46 -9.85
CA VAL A 267 -6.05 21.93 -9.79
C VAL A 267 -4.88 22.44 -8.93
N ASP A 268 -4.51 21.70 -7.89
CA ASP A 268 -3.41 22.08 -7.01
C ASP A 268 -2.07 21.96 -7.74
N VAL A 269 -1.85 20.88 -8.50
CA VAL A 269 -0.66 20.76 -9.36
C VAL A 269 -0.61 21.87 -10.41
N MET A 270 -1.74 22.17 -11.04
CA MET A 270 -1.80 23.25 -12.04
C MET A 270 -1.49 24.62 -11.42
N ARG A 271 -1.81 24.84 -10.15
CA ARG A 271 -1.45 26.04 -9.40
C ARG A 271 0.07 26.15 -9.21
N GLU A 272 0.72 25.06 -8.82
CA GLU A 272 2.18 25.01 -8.67
C GLU A 272 2.90 25.26 -10.01
N ILE A 273 2.43 24.64 -11.10
CA ILE A 273 2.96 24.90 -12.45
C ILE A 273 2.81 26.38 -12.79
N THR A 274 1.64 26.97 -12.56
CA THR A 274 1.38 28.40 -12.82
C THR A 274 2.28 29.31 -11.99
N GLN A 275 2.55 28.95 -10.74
CA GLN A 275 3.44 29.71 -9.87
C GLN A 275 4.87 29.72 -10.41
N LEU A 276 5.34 28.58 -10.93
CA LEU A 276 6.66 28.47 -11.54
C LEU A 276 6.83 29.39 -12.76
N PHE A 277 5.79 29.58 -13.58
CA PHE A 277 5.78 30.58 -14.65
C PHE A 277 5.92 32.02 -14.11
N ARG A 278 5.23 32.35 -13.02
CA ARG A 278 5.27 33.69 -12.42
C ARG A 278 6.64 34.01 -11.83
N ASP A 279 7.28 33.04 -11.18
CA ASP A 279 8.51 33.25 -10.43
C ASP A 279 9.78 33.15 -11.28
N GLY A 280 9.74 32.41 -12.40
CA GLY A 280 10.92 32.14 -13.23
C GLY A 280 10.90 32.77 -14.62
N LEU A 281 9.72 33.08 -15.17
CA LEU A 281 9.57 33.43 -16.59
C LEU A 281 9.18 34.88 -16.85
N GLY A 282 8.67 35.59 -15.82
CA GLY A 282 8.51 37.03 -15.83
C GLY A 282 9.81 37.82 -15.94
#